data_AF-A0A328YH24-F1
#
_entry.id   AF-A0A328YH24-F1
#
_cell.length_a   1.000
_cell.length_b   1.000
_cell.length_c   1.000
_cell.angle_alpha   90.00
_cell.angle_beta   90.00
_cell.angle_gamma   90.00
#
_symmetry.space_group_name_H-M   'P 1'
#
loop_
_entity.id
_entity.type
_entity.pdbx_description
1 polymer ?
#
loop_
_entity_poly.entity_id
_entity_poly.type
_entity_poly.pdbx_seq_one_letter_code
_entity_poly.pdbx_strand_id
1 'polypeptide(L)'
;MRFHLRYILTLVLFVCSISFGYSQVGINTTTPLSTLDINGNLNVKEIGIANVNVSGSGVFNGGSSGSATPISDGVYLSLNPTSGSPEFILPDAVTVPGRIYIMRNISTSAAAKIYTFGGSFYAKDSSSATTAPLTLPTTGTLKSVIVISDGQNWTYFF
;
A
#
# COMPACT_ATOMS: atom_id res chain seq x y z
N MET A 1 -42.28 -31.67 -32.98
CA MET A 1 -40.83 -31.86 -32.78
C MET A 1 -39.97 -30.63 -33.16
N ARG A 2 -40.22 -29.91 -34.28
CA ARG A 2 -39.40 -28.75 -34.72
C ARG A 2 -39.38 -27.51 -33.79
N PHE A 3 -40.45 -27.23 -33.05
CA PHE A 3 -40.49 -26.07 -32.14
C PHE A 3 -39.60 -26.23 -30.90
N HIS A 4 -39.54 -27.43 -30.32
CA HIS A 4 -38.74 -27.69 -29.12
C HIS A 4 -37.24 -27.64 -29.42
N LEU A 5 -36.83 -28.07 -30.62
CA LEU A 5 -35.44 -28.02 -31.06
C LEU A 5 -34.87 -26.59 -31.10
N ARG A 6 -35.69 -25.59 -31.45
CA ARG A 6 -35.26 -24.18 -31.50
C ARG A 6 -34.96 -23.64 -30.10
N TYR A 7 -35.87 -23.85 -29.15
CA TYR A 7 -35.67 -23.42 -27.76
C TYR A 7 -34.48 -24.11 -27.10
N ILE A 8 -34.26 -25.40 -27.39
CA ILE A 8 -33.09 -26.15 -26.91
C ILE A 8 -31.80 -25.54 -27.49
N LEU A 9 -31.76 -25.24 -28.80
CA LEU A 9 -30.59 -24.61 -29.40
C LEU A 9 -30.29 -23.24 -28.81
N THR A 10 -31.31 -22.42 -28.55
CA THR A 10 -31.13 -21.10 -27.94
C THR A 10 -30.63 -21.20 -26.50
N LEU A 11 -31.13 -22.17 -25.73
CA LEU A 11 -30.65 -22.42 -24.36
C LEU A 11 -29.19 -22.87 -24.34
N VAL A 12 -28.79 -23.77 -25.25
CA VAL A 12 -27.40 -24.23 -25.37
C VAL A 12 -26.48 -23.06 -25.73
N LEU A 13 -26.86 -22.22 -26.68
CA LEU A 13 -26.09 -21.02 -27.03
C LEU A 13 -25.97 -20.04 -25.86
N PHE A 14 -27.05 -19.84 -25.10
CA PHE A 14 -27.05 -18.98 -23.91
C PHE A 14 -26.11 -19.52 -22.83
N VAL A 15 -26.17 -20.82 -22.54
CA VAL A 15 -25.29 -21.46 -21.54
C VAL A 15 -23.83 -21.49 -21.99
N CYS A 16 -23.56 -21.68 -23.29
CA CYS A 16 -22.20 -21.61 -23.84
C CYS A 16 -21.64 -20.17 -23.92
N SER A 17 -22.50 -19.15 -23.84
CA SER A 17 -22.08 -17.74 -23.85
C SER A 17 -21.77 -17.17 -22.45
N ILE A 18 -21.99 -17.95 -21.38
CA ILE A 18 -21.67 -17.54 -20.01
C ILE A 18 -20.17 -17.74 -19.77
N SER A 19 -19.38 -16.75 -20.16
CA SER A 19 -17.96 -16.70 -19.85
C SER A 19 -17.76 -16.17 -18.43
N PHE A 20 -17.27 -17.01 -17.51
CA PHE A 20 -16.70 -16.51 -16.25
C PHE A 20 -15.28 -16.03 -16.51
N GLY A 21 -15.10 -14.73 -16.70
CA GLY A 21 -13.77 -14.12 -16.79
C GLY A 21 -13.15 -14.04 -15.40
N TYR A 22 -12.13 -14.86 -15.12
CA TYR A 22 -11.32 -14.66 -13.93
C TYR A 22 -10.44 -13.41 -14.13
N SER A 23 -10.55 -12.42 -13.23
CA SER A 23 -9.73 -11.19 -13.24
C SER A 23 -8.29 -11.42 -12.74
N GLN A 24 -7.70 -12.57 -13.05
CA GLN A 24 -6.35 -12.92 -12.62
C GLN A 24 -5.33 -12.37 -13.62
N VAL A 25 -4.34 -11.65 -13.12
CA VAL A 25 -3.23 -11.10 -13.90
C VAL A 25 -1.98 -11.89 -13.55
N GLY A 26 -1.63 -12.85 -14.40
CA GLY A 26 -0.34 -13.55 -14.34
C GLY A 26 0.70 -12.82 -15.18
N ILE A 27 1.75 -12.31 -14.56
CA ILE A 27 2.93 -11.78 -15.30
C ILE A 27 3.97 -12.90 -15.33
N ASN A 28 4.27 -13.38 -16.55
CA ASN A 28 5.17 -14.52 -16.79
C ASN A 28 4.68 -15.85 -16.18
N THR A 29 3.37 -16.01 -16.04
CA THR A 29 2.73 -17.29 -15.66
C THR A 29 1.43 -17.47 -16.46
N THR A 30 1.23 -18.67 -17.00
CA THR A 30 0.02 -19.01 -17.77
C THR A 30 -1.09 -19.59 -16.89
N THR A 31 -0.82 -19.83 -15.60
CA THR A 31 -1.76 -20.41 -14.62
C THR A 31 -1.65 -19.67 -13.29
N PRO A 32 -2.06 -18.39 -13.21
CA PRO A 32 -1.97 -17.60 -11.99
C PRO A 32 -2.77 -18.24 -10.85
N LEU A 33 -2.13 -18.47 -9.70
CA LEU A 33 -2.76 -19.05 -8.51
C LEU A 33 -3.41 -17.99 -7.59
N SER A 34 -3.20 -16.72 -7.92
CA SER A 34 -3.73 -15.55 -7.20
C SER A 34 -4.18 -14.49 -8.21
N THR A 35 -4.97 -13.51 -7.77
CA THR A 35 -5.45 -12.42 -8.64
C THR A 35 -4.30 -11.64 -9.28
N LEU A 36 -3.14 -11.56 -8.64
CA LEU A 36 -1.87 -11.14 -9.23
C LEU A 36 -0.81 -12.18 -8.89
N ASP A 37 -0.18 -12.77 -9.92
CA ASP A 37 0.87 -13.77 -9.78
C ASP A 37 2.08 -13.36 -10.65
N ILE A 38 3.27 -13.29 -10.06
CA ILE A 38 4.50 -12.83 -10.73
C ILE A 38 5.58 -13.89 -10.52
N ASN A 39 5.98 -14.56 -11.60
CA ASN A 39 7.10 -15.51 -11.58
C ASN A 39 8.37 -14.83 -12.13
N GLY A 40 9.02 -14.04 -11.27
CA GLY A 40 10.20 -13.23 -11.59
C GLY A 40 10.53 -12.21 -10.50
N ASN A 41 11.24 -11.14 -10.86
CA ASN A 41 11.61 -10.07 -9.92
C ASN A 41 10.46 -9.05 -9.78
N LEU A 42 10.11 -8.70 -8.54
CA LEU A 42 9.22 -7.57 -8.23
C LEU A 42 10.07 -6.36 -7.78
N ASN A 43 10.16 -5.35 -8.65
CA ASN A 43 10.70 -4.05 -8.28
C ASN A 43 9.55 -3.11 -7.96
N VAL A 44 9.49 -2.62 -6.73
CA VAL A 44 8.49 -1.64 -6.31
C VAL A 44 9.06 -0.24 -6.40
N LYS A 45 8.19 0.75 -6.62
CA LYS A 45 8.61 2.15 -6.61
C LYS A 45 9.14 2.53 -5.23
N GLU A 46 10.40 2.96 -5.20
CA GLU A 46 11.01 3.62 -4.05
C GLU A 46 10.83 5.14 -4.16
N ILE A 47 10.55 5.78 -3.02
CA ILE A 47 10.46 7.23 -2.89
C ILE A 47 11.37 7.67 -1.75
N GLY A 48 12.06 8.81 -1.93
CA GLY A 48 12.69 9.51 -0.82
C GLY A 48 14.21 9.47 -0.79
N ILE A 49 14.85 8.77 -1.72
CA ILE A 49 16.27 8.92 -2.03
C ILE A 49 16.41 9.66 -3.36
N ALA A 50 17.30 10.66 -3.39
CA ALA A 50 17.74 11.23 -4.65
C ALA A 50 18.65 10.20 -5.36
N ASN A 51 18.15 9.60 -6.44
CA ASN A 51 18.80 8.53 -7.17
C ASN A 51 18.90 8.87 -8.66
N VAL A 52 20.12 9.05 -9.16
CA VAL A 52 20.39 9.39 -10.56
C VAL A 52 19.87 8.35 -11.57
N ASN A 53 19.63 7.12 -11.13
CA ASN A 53 19.11 6.04 -11.97
C ASN A 53 17.57 6.01 -12.02
N VAL A 54 16.88 6.83 -11.23
CA VAL A 54 15.42 6.89 -11.15
C VAL A 54 14.97 8.32 -11.47
N SER A 55 14.45 8.52 -12.68
CA SER A 55 13.95 9.82 -13.12
C SER A 55 12.84 10.32 -12.18
N GLY A 56 12.94 11.58 -11.75
CA GLY A 56 12.00 12.19 -10.80
C GLY A 56 12.16 11.73 -9.35
N SER A 57 13.22 10.97 -9.03
CA SER A 57 13.55 10.67 -7.63
C SER A 57 14.07 11.91 -6.90
N GLY A 58 13.79 11.99 -5.62
CA GLY A 58 14.13 13.12 -4.79
C GLY A 58 14.02 12.77 -3.31
N VAL A 59 14.61 13.62 -2.48
CA VAL A 59 14.54 13.46 -1.02
C VAL A 59 13.10 13.72 -0.55
N PHE A 60 12.57 12.83 0.28
CA PHE A 60 11.22 12.95 0.81
C PHE A 60 11.24 13.51 2.24
N ASN A 61 11.11 14.83 2.33
CA ASN A 61 11.16 15.56 3.59
C ASN A 61 9.80 15.58 4.29
N GLY A 62 9.83 15.59 5.61
CA GLY A 62 8.63 15.81 6.42
C GLY A 62 8.15 17.25 6.33
N GLY A 63 6.95 17.48 6.85
CA GLY A 63 6.30 18.77 7.02
C GLY A 63 6.42 19.28 8.45
N SER A 64 6.21 20.57 8.64
CA SER A 64 6.20 21.21 9.96
C SER A 64 4.94 20.83 10.74
N SER A 65 4.94 21.17 12.04
CA SER A 65 3.80 20.84 12.91
C SER A 65 2.48 21.42 12.38
N GLY A 66 1.48 20.55 12.21
CA GLY A 66 0.17 20.92 11.68
C GLY A 66 0.12 21.05 10.15
N SER A 67 1.23 20.78 9.46
CA SER A 67 1.34 20.79 8.00
C SER A 67 2.20 19.61 7.52
N ALA A 68 1.87 18.40 7.99
CA ALA A 68 2.56 17.16 7.65
C ALA A 68 2.60 16.90 6.14
N THR A 69 3.72 16.32 5.65
CA THR A 69 3.85 15.93 4.23
C THR A 69 2.96 14.74 3.93
N PRO A 70 2.01 14.82 2.97
CA PRO A 70 1.17 13.70 2.60
C PRO A 70 1.95 12.56 1.94
N ILE A 71 1.64 11.33 2.31
CA ILE A 71 2.11 10.11 1.66
C ILE A 71 0.98 9.60 0.77
N SER A 72 1.08 9.78 -0.55
CA SER A 72 0.02 9.36 -1.49
C SER A 72 0.49 8.35 -2.53
N ASP A 73 1.77 8.00 -2.54
CA ASP A 73 2.42 7.22 -3.58
C ASP A 73 3.56 6.37 -3.00
N GLY A 74 4.02 5.39 -3.78
CA GLY A 74 5.10 4.48 -3.44
C GLY A 74 4.66 3.31 -2.57
N VAL A 75 5.53 2.30 -2.51
CA VAL A 75 5.41 1.18 -1.57
C VAL A 75 6.54 1.24 -0.55
N TYR A 76 7.77 1.52 -0.99
CA TYR A 76 8.91 1.71 -0.10
C TYR A 76 9.29 3.19 -0.03
N LEU A 77 9.36 3.76 1.18
CA LEU A 77 9.61 5.18 1.40
C LEU A 77 10.76 5.41 2.37
N SER A 78 11.77 6.12 1.89
CA SER A 78 12.91 6.64 2.64
C SER A 78 12.57 8.03 3.19
N LEU A 79 12.10 8.09 4.43
CA LEU A 79 11.68 9.33 5.09
C LEU A 79 12.89 10.10 5.60
N ASN A 80 13.01 11.37 5.24
CA ASN A 80 14.11 12.24 5.68
C ASN A 80 13.59 13.42 6.53
N PRO A 81 13.10 13.18 7.76
CA PRO A 81 12.66 14.25 8.64
C PRO A 81 13.82 15.18 9.02
N THR A 82 13.47 16.44 9.30
CA THR A 82 14.34 17.41 9.96
C THR A 82 13.73 17.86 11.28
N SER A 83 14.49 18.53 12.15
CA SER A 83 13.98 19.01 13.45
C SER A 83 12.79 19.96 13.33
N GLY A 84 12.73 20.78 12.27
CA GLY A 84 11.62 21.69 11.98
C GLY A 84 10.47 21.05 11.21
N SER A 85 10.72 19.93 10.54
CA SER A 85 9.74 19.27 9.69
C SER A 85 9.76 17.73 9.83
N PRO A 86 9.29 17.18 10.97
CA PRO A 86 9.33 15.76 11.24
C PRO A 86 8.09 14.99 10.76
N GLU A 87 7.04 15.68 10.30
CA GLU A 87 5.70 15.10 10.19
C GLU A 87 5.38 14.59 8.79
N PHE A 88 4.85 13.37 8.71
CA PHE A 88 4.29 12.77 7.52
C PHE A 88 2.88 12.28 7.82
N ILE A 89 2.01 12.22 6.81
CA ILE A 89 0.62 11.82 7.02
C ILE A 89 0.16 10.82 5.95
N LEU A 90 -0.31 9.67 6.42
CA LEU A 90 -0.96 8.65 5.61
C LEU A 90 -2.35 9.12 5.16
N PRO A 91 -2.88 8.61 4.05
CA PRO A 91 -4.27 8.87 3.65
C PRO A 91 -5.24 8.24 4.66
N ASP A 92 -6.53 8.50 4.49
CA ASP A 92 -7.58 7.83 5.25
C ASP A 92 -7.61 6.34 4.89
N ALA A 93 -7.38 5.45 5.88
CA ALA A 93 -7.39 4.00 5.71
C ALA A 93 -8.65 3.50 5.02
N VAL A 94 -9.81 4.10 5.29
CA VAL A 94 -11.11 3.71 4.73
C VAL A 94 -11.13 3.85 3.20
N THR A 95 -10.43 4.86 2.68
CA THR A 95 -10.40 5.18 1.25
C THR A 95 -9.37 4.36 0.47
N VAL A 96 -8.47 3.64 1.16
CA VAL A 96 -7.38 2.88 0.54
C VAL A 96 -7.22 1.47 1.11
N PRO A 97 -8.27 0.64 1.12
CA PRO A 97 -8.22 -0.71 1.67
C PRO A 97 -7.11 -1.55 1.02
N GLY A 98 -6.35 -2.29 1.83
CA GLY A 98 -5.26 -3.15 1.37
C GLY A 98 -3.98 -2.41 0.95
N ARG A 99 -3.94 -1.08 1.06
CA ARG A 99 -2.73 -0.31 0.73
C ARG A 99 -1.61 -0.61 1.73
N ILE A 100 -0.41 -0.86 1.20
CA ILE A 100 0.79 -1.19 1.96
C ILE A 100 1.82 -0.07 1.78
N TYR A 101 2.40 0.37 2.89
CA TYR A 101 3.60 1.20 2.89
C TYR A 101 4.68 0.57 3.77
N ILE A 102 5.90 0.53 3.27
CA ILE A 102 7.12 0.17 3.99
C ILE A 102 7.91 1.47 4.13
N MET A 103 7.98 2.02 5.33
CA MET A 103 8.60 3.31 5.59
C MET A 103 9.84 3.13 6.45
N ARG A 104 10.89 3.86 6.14
CA ARG A 104 12.12 3.89 6.93
C ARG A 104 12.53 5.33 7.16
N ASN A 105 12.71 5.71 8.42
CA ASN A 105 13.42 6.95 8.72
C ASN A 105 14.89 6.76 8.31
N ILE A 106 15.38 7.54 7.35
CA ILE A 106 16.80 7.52 6.94
C ILE A 106 17.61 8.63 7.60
N SER A 107 16.95 9.59 8.25
CA SER A 107 17.61 10.64 9.01
C SER A 107 18.40 10.07 10.19
N THR A 108 19.49 10.74 10.52
CA THR A 108 20.32 10.47 11.70
C THR A 108 20.11 11.50 12.81
N SER A 109 19.37 12.58 12.53
CA SER A 109 19.24 13.74 13.41
C SER A 109 17.82 14.05 13.88
N ALA A 110 16.78 13.53 13.22
CA ALA A 110 15.39 13.73 13.62
C ALA A 110 14.56 12.44 13.52
N ALA A 111 13.61 12.28 14.44
CA ALA A 111 12.60 11.22 14.37
C ALA A 111 11.51 11.59 13.35
N ALA A 112 11.04 10.61 12.58
CA ALA A 112 9.87 10.80 11.74
C ALA A 112 8.60 10.56 12.58
N LYS A 113 7.58 11.40 12.38
CA LYS A 113 6.28 11.29 13.03
C LYS A 113 5.23 11.01 11.97
N ILE A 114 4.57 9.86 12.06
CA ILE A 114 3.58 9.42 11.09
C ILE A 114 2.19 9.58 11.68
N TYR A 115 1.39 10.42 11.04
CA TYR A 115 -0.03 10.61 11.30
C TYR A 115 -0.86 9.91 10.24
N THR A 116 -2.17 9.98 10.37
CA THR A 116 -3.12 9.57 9.34
C THR A 116 -4.28 10.56 9.26
N PHE A 117 -4.79 10.79 8.05
CA PHE A 117 -6.01 11.57 7.84
C PHE A 117 -7.26 10.85 8.36
N GLY A 118 -7.25 9.52 8.49
CA GLY A 118 -8.41 8.74 8.90
C GLY A 118 -8.06 7.28 9.20
N GLY A 119 -8.80 6.69 10.13
CA GLY A 119 -8.46 5.42 10.77
C GLY A 119 -7.50 5.60 11.95
N SER A 120 -7.41 4.59 12.82
CA SER A 120 -6.45 4.54 13.92
C SER A 120 -5.32 3.58 13.63
N PHE A 121 -4.20 3.69 14.35
CA PHE A 121 -3.10 2.73 14.27
C PHE A 121 -3.34 1.57 15.23
N TYR A 122 -3.13 0.34 14.77
CA TYR A 122 -3.14 -0.87 15.59
C TYR A 122 -1.86 -1.66 15.38
N ALA A 123 -1.17 -2.01 16.46
CA ALA A 123 -0.02 -2.89 16.36
C ALA A 123 -0.47 -4.29 15.90
N LYS A 124 0.38 -5.01 15.17
CA LYS A 124 0.13 -6.39 14.69
C LYS A 124 -0.40 -7.37 15.76
N ASP A 125 -0.15 -7.09 17.03
CA ASP A 125 -0.45 -7.93 18.20
C ASP A 125 -1.34 -7.23 19.22
N SER A 126 -2.01 -6.13 18.85
CA SER A 126 -2.89 -5.36 19.73
C SER A 126 -4.27 -5.14 19.13
N SER A 127 -5.31 -5.27 19.96
CA SER A 127 -6.68 -4.84 19.66
C SER A 127 -7.01 -3.44 20.19
N SER A 128 -6.01 -2.74 20.74
CA SER A 128 -6.14 -1.36 21.22
C SER A 128 -5.42 -0.40 20.28
N ALA A 129 -6.06 0.75 20.01
CA ALA A 129 -5.51 1.78 19.15
C ALA A 129 -4.26 2.43 19.78
N THR A 130 -3.19 2.50 18.99
CA THR A 130 -2.01 3.32 19.28
C THR A 130 -2.35 4.78 19.00
N THR A 131 -2.09 5.66 19.96
CA THR A 131 -2.25 7.10 19.78
C THR A 131 -1.26 7.61 18.75
N ALA A 132 -1.73 8.37 17.76
CA ALA A 132 -0.86 9.01 16.78
C ALA A 132 0.01 10.12 17.43
N PRO A 133 1.22 10.37 16.93
CA PRO A 133 1.85 9.73 15.77
C PRO A 133 2.60 8.43 16.10
N LEU A 134 2.75 7.56 15.09
CA LEU A 134 3.80 6.54 15.13
C LEU A 134 5.16 7.24 14.98
N THR A 135 6.07 6.98 15.89
CA THR A 135 7.38 7.64 15.91
C THR A 135 8.47 6.67 15.47
N LEU A 136 9.18 7.01 14.39
CA LEU A 136 10.33 6.26 13.89
C LEU A 136 11.61 6.98 14.33
N PRO A 137 12.33 6.48 15.35
CA PRO A 137 13.52 7.12 15.90
C PRO A 137 14.69 7.17 14.90
N THR A 138 15.74 7.92 15.24
CA THR A 138 16.97 8.03 14.43
C THR A 138 17.84 6.77 14.53
N THR A 139 17.60 5.89 15.48
CA THR A 139 18.34 4.63 15.70
C THR A 139 17.40 3.56 16.29
N GLY A 140 17.83 2.29 16.26
CA GLY A 140 17.09 1.18 16.86
C GLY A 140 16.11 0.46 15.92
N THR A 141 15.41 -0.52 16.48
CA THR A 141 14.55 -1.45 15.73
C THR A 141 13.28 -0.79 15.18
N LEU A 142 12.78 0.27 15.84
CA LEU A 142 11.57 0.98 15.43
C LEU A 142 11.78 1.98 14.27
N LYS A 143 12.98 2.01 13.68
CA LYS A 143 13.37 2.96 12.62
C LYS A 143 12.68 2.67 11.28
N SER A 144 12.15 1.47 11.12
CA SER A 144 11.39 1.02 9.95
C SER A 144 10.02 0.51 10.40
N VAL A 145 8.99 0.71 9.57
CA VAL A 145 7.64 0.23 9.84
C VAL A 145 6.98 -0.21 8.55
N ILE A 146 6.20 -1.28 8.61
CA ILE A 146 5.23 -1.65 7.58
C ILE A 146 3.86 -1.28 8.09
N VAL A 147 3.07 -0.58 7.29
CA VAL A 147 1.66 -0.29 7.58
C VAL A 147 0.78 -0.83 6.46
N ILE A 148 -0.36 -1.39 6.84
CA ILE A 148 -1.33 -2.00 5.94
C ILE A 148 -2.72 -1.50 6.34
N SER A 149 -3.46 -0.92 5.38
CA SER A 149 -4.86 -0.57 5.61
C SER A 149 -5.73 -1.84 5.58
N ASP A 150 -6.55 -2.03 6.62
CA ASP A 150 -7.58 -3.08 6.64
C ASP A 150 -8.94 -2.60 6.09
N GLY A 151 -9.00 -1.37 5.57
CA GLY A 151 -10.23 -0.72 5.09
C GLY A 151 -11.01 0.06 6.16
N GLN A 152 -10.50 0.14 7.39
CA GLN A 152 -10.98 1.07 8.42
C GLN A 152 -9.83 1.75 9.19
N ASN A 153 -8.78 0.99 9.46
CA ASN A 153 -7.64 1.36 10.29
C ASN A 153 -6.32 0.95 9.63
N TRP A 154 -5.21 1.35 10.24
CA TRP A 154 -3.86 0.97 9.83
C TRP A 154 -3.28 -0.06 10.79
N THR A 155 -3.06 -1.28 10.32
CA THR A 155 -2.27 -2.29 11.05
C THR A 155 -0.79 -2.05 10.80
N TYR A 156 0.05 -2.06 11.83
CA TYR A 156 1.49 -1.81 11.68
C TYR A 156 2.41 -2.88 12.29
N PHE A 157 3.61 -2.98 11.73
CA PHE A 157 4.69 -3.90 12.09
C PHE A 157 6.01 -3.12 12.18
N PHE A 158 6.73 -3.23 13.29
CA PHE A 158 8.10 -2.74 13.44
C PHE A 158 9.11 -3.88 13.21
#